data_AF-A0AAR5PN28-F1
#
_entry.id   AF-A0AAR5PN28-F1
#
_cell.length_a   1.000
_cell.length_b   1.000
_cell.length_c   1.000
_cell.angle_alpha   90.00
_cell.angle_beta   90.00
_cell.angle_gamma   90.00
#
_symmetry.space_group_name_H-M   'P 1'
#
loop_
_entity.id
_entity.type
_entity.pdbx_description
1 polymer ?
#
loop_
_entity_poly.entity_id
_entity_poly.type
_entity_poly.pdbx_seq_one_letter_code
_entity_poly.pdbx_strand_id
1 'polypeptide(L)'
;MLGSLVIRRCLLPAAALVTEAKLAKSTTSEPQIPAPVCRPSELPIYTPEPPKLGGNVGESSQESTPNFIENSVKTVRQTLGRYSDEFYAYEKVAKQSLSESKQNIEWLVDYLRQEDNMLPKAGAIGIGALAGLVFGLRGGFFKKTIYATTGALGMAAVCYPKEAAKYSQLGVVESKKYLTIAYNFAYGVKKDEPPLELPTLPKVPSSLSEAWDSVKTTASSLISDQPKVEEVKNTASD
;
A
#
# COMPACT_ATOMS: atom_id res chain seq x y z
N MET A 1 21.35 27.96 5.84
CA MET A 1 20.75 27.38 4.62
C MET A 1 21.66 26.30 4.01
N LEU A 2 21.94 25.21 4.72
CA LEU A 2 22.82 24.11 4.22
C LEU A 2 22.17 22.71 4.25
N GLY A 3 20.95 22.57 4.77
CA GLY A 3 20.31 21.27 5.01
C GLY A 3 19.49 20.69 3.84
N SER A 4 19.17 21.47 2.80
CA SER A 4 18.32 21.02 1.68
C SER A 4 19.07 20.38 0.52
N LEU A 5 20.38 20.56 0.44
CA LEU A 5 21.21 20.08 -0.68
C LEU A 5 21.64 18.62 -0.53
N VAL A 6 21.71 18.09 0.69
CA VAL A 6 22.15 16.71 0.94
C VAL A 6 21.02 15.70 0.73
N ILE A 7 19.79 16.05 1.09
CA ILE A 7 18.63 15.13 1.02
C ILE A 7 18.20 14.84 -0.43
N ARG A 8 18.45 15.76 -1.37
CA ARG A 8 18.13 15.57 -2.80
C ARG A 8 19.04 14.57 -3.52
N ARG A 9 20.19 14.19 -2.95
CA ARG A 9 21.13 13.24 -3.55
C ARG A 9 20.85 11.78 -3.20
N CYS A 10 19.92 11.49 -2.30
CA CYS A 10 19.56 10.12 -1.90
C CYS A 10 18.38 9.53 -2.69
N LEU A 11 17.79 10.25 -3.65
CA LEU A 11 16.52 9.88 -4.31
C LEU A 11 16.58 9.88 -5.85
N LEU A 12 17.75 9.67 -6.46
CA LEU A 12 17.83 9.43 -7.91
C LEU A 12 18.18 7.96 -8.16
N PRO A 13 17.26 7.17 -8.77
CA PRO A 13 17.55 5.79 -9.14
C PRO A 13 18.60 5.76 -10.26
N ALA A 14 19.70 5.05 -10.01
CA ALA A 14 20.79 4.79 -10.93
C ALA A 14 20.40 3.75 -12.00
N ALA A 15 19.41 4.07 -12.83
CA ALA A 15 18.88 3.17 -13.85
C ALA A 15 18.69 3.89 -15.18
N ALA A 16 19.77 4.42 -15.77
CA ALA A 16 19.76 4.88 -17.17
C ALA A 16 21.16 5.15 -17.72
N LEU A 17 22.08 4.19 -17.73
CA LEU A 17 23.26 4.23 -18.61
C LEU A 17 23.74 2.79 -18.87
N VAL A 18 23.01 2.04 -19.71
CA VAL A 18 23.57 0.87 -20.41
C VAL A 18 23.71 1.29 -21.87
N THR A 19 24.96 1.37 -22.30
CA THR A 19 25.42 1.67 -23.66
C THR A 19 25.30 0.44 -24.54
N GLU A 20 24.59 0.52 -25.66
CA GLU A 20 24.68 -0.47 -26.74
C GLU A 20 25.53 0.13 -27.87
N ALA A 21 26.78 -0.30 -27.97
CA ALA A 21 27.67 -0.01 -29.08
C ALA A 21 27.48 -1.08 -30.16
N LYS A 22 26.83 -0.71 -31.27
CA LYS A 22 26.73 -1.54 -32.47
C LYS A 22 28.08 -1.53 -33.20
N LEU A 23 28.81 -2.64 -33.14
CA LEU A 23 29.99 -2.90 -33.99
C LEU A 23 29.60 -3.87 -35.12
N ALA A 24 29.84 -3.44 -36.35
CA ALA A 24 29.59 -4.15 -37.60
C ALA A 24 30.57 -5.31 -37.84
N LYS A 25 30.15 -6.38 -38.56
CA LYS A 25 30.98 -7.08 -39.58
C LYS A 25 30.23 -8.16 -40.43
N SER A 26 30.22 -7.90 -41.75
CA SER A 26 30.34 -8.76 -42.95
C SER A 26 29.46 -10.00 -43.23
N THR A 27 28.69 -9.90 -44.33
CA THR A 27 28.63 -10.77 -45.53
C THR A 27 29.17 -12.20 -45.47
N THR A 28 28.41 -13.18 -46.00
CA THR A 28 28.77 -14.01 -47.19
C THR A 28 27.60 -14.96 -47.57
N SER A 29 27.50 -15.17 -48.87
CA SER A 29 26.52 -15.87 -49.70
C SER A 29 26.24 -17.35 -49.41
N GLU A 30 25.00 -17.72 -49.74
CA GLU A 30 24.37 -19.04 -49.89
C GLU A 30 25.16 -20.05 -50.75
N PRO A 31 24.97 -21.36 -50.52
CA PRO A 31 24.64 -22.27 -51.62
C PRO A 31 23.37 -23.10 -51.34
N GLN A 32 22.41 -23.02 -52.26
CA GLN A 32 21.16 -23.79 -52.29
C GLN A 32 21.44 -25.25 -52.68
N ILE A 33 21.13 -26.19 -51.79
CA ILE A 33 21.12 -27.64 -52.07
C ILE A 33 19.65 -28.04 -52.30
N PRO A 34 19.28 -28.68 -53.42
CA PRO A 34 17.89 -28.98 -53.72
C PRO A 34 17.31 -29.96 -52.70
N ALA A 35 16.17 -29.60 -52.10
CA ALA A 35 15.45 -30.46 -51.17
C ALA A 35 15.03 -31.78 -51.86
N PRO A 36 15.23 -32.95 -51.24
CA PRO A 36 14.73 -34.21 -51.78
C PRO A 36 13.20 -34.22 -51.79
N VAL A 37 12.60 -34.35 -52.97
CA VAL A 37 11.15 -34.44 -53.15
C VAL A 37 10.71 -35.86 -52.80
N CYS A 38 10.24 -36.08 -51.57
CA CYS A 38 9.60 -37.34 -51.16
C CYS A 38 8.09 -37.32 -51.48
N ARG A 39 7.51 -38.48 -51.79
CA ARG A 39 6.06 -38.61 -52.01
C ARG A 39 5.31 -38.65 -50.67
N PRO A 40 4.10 -38.06 -50.54
CA PRO A 40 3.35 -38.05 -49.28
C PRO A 40 3.05 -39.43 -48.67
N SER A 41 3.03 -40.49 -49.49
CA SER A 41 2.85 -41.87 -49.04
C SER A 41 4.08 -42.50 -48.39
N GLU A 42 5.25 -41.85 -48.48
CA GLU A 42 6.53 -42.32 -47.94
C GLU A 42 6.89 -41.64 -46.62
N LEU A 43 5.98 -40.86 -46.03
CA LEU A 43 6.19 -40.21 -44.74
C LEU A 43 5.83 -41.21 -43.61
N PRO A 44 6.79 -41.62 -42.77
CA PRO A 44 6.50 -42.56 -41.68
C PRO A 44 5.56 -41.91 -40.67
N ILE A 45 4.33 -42.45 -40.55
CA ILE A 45 3.28 -41.88 -39.70
C ILE A 45 3.57 -42.14 -38.21
N TYR A 46 4.17 -43.28 -37.87
CA TYR A 46 4.59 -43.61 -36.50
C TYR A 46 5.75 -44.61 -36.50
N THR A 47 7.00 -44.13 -36.55
CA THR A 47 8.18 -44.93 -36.17
C THR A 47 9.05 -44.13 -35.21
N PRO A 48 9.63 -44.76 -34.17
CA PRO A 48 10.61 -44.12 -33.31
C PRO A 48 11.82 -43.68 -34.15
N GLU A 49 12.36 -42.51 -33.83
CA GLU A 49 13.34 -41.78 -34.63
C GLU A 49 14.51 -42.68 -35.09
N PRO A 50 14.92 -42.59 -36.37
CA PRO A 50 16.09 -43.30 -36.85
C PRO A 50 17.36 -42.79 -36.16
N PRO A 51 18.38 -43.64 -35.94
CA PRO A 51 19.62 -43.25 -35.29
C PRO A 51 20.31 -42.14 -36.09
N LYS A 52 20.62 -41.03 -35.40
CA LYS A 52 21.22 -39.82 -35.96
C LYS A 52 22.53 -40.14 -36.67
N LEU A 53 22.47 -40.34 -37.98
CA LEU A 53 23.63 -40.56 -38.82
C LEU A 53 24.34 -39.21 -39.02
N GLY A 54 25.34 -38.94 -38.20
CA GLY A 54 26.60 -38.25 -38.53
C GLY A 54 26.57 -37.03 -39.46
N GLY A 55 25.50 -36.23 -39.45
CA GLY A 55 25.38 -34.99 -40.21
C GLY A 55 24.46 -34.07 -39.43
N ASN A 56 24.87 -32.82 -39.26
CA ASN A 56 24.15 -31.79 -38.49
C ASN A 56 22.80 -31.47 -39.13
N VAL A 57 21.80 -32.33 -38.91
CA VAL A 57 20.41 -32.08 -39.24
C VAL A 57 19.67 -32.30 -37.93
N GLY A 58 19.57 -31.21 -37.16
CA GLY A 58 18.78 -31.16 -35.94
C GLY A 58 17.34 -31.59 -36.25
N GLU A 59 16.73 -32.27 -35.28
CA GLU A 59 15.30 -32.56 -35.27
C GLU A 59 14.52 -31.35 -35.76
N SER A 60 13.95 -31.43 -36.96
CA SER A 60 12.82 -30.58 -37.31
C SER A 60 11.56 -31.18 -36.69
N SER A 61 11.53 -31.22 -35.35
CA SER A 61 10.32 -30.67 -34.72
C SER A 61 10.13 -29.34 -35.42
N GLN A 62 8.98 -29.11 -36.03
CA GLN A 62 8.66 -27.81 -36.59
C GLN A 62 8.63 -26.84 -35.39
N GLU A 63 9.81 -26.40 -34.99
CA GLU A 63 10.07 -25.32 -34.06
C GLU A 63 9.64 -24.11 -34.85
N SER A 64 8.32 -23.88 -34.85
CA SER A 64 7.72 -22.69 -35.41
C SER A 64 8.44 -21.54 -34.74
N THR A 65 9.37 -20.92 -35.48
CA THR A 65 10.12 -19.75 -35.03
C THR A 65 9.08 -18.78 -34.48
N PRO A 66 9.09 -18.51 -33.17
CA PRO A 66 7.95 -17.85 -32.54
C PRO A 66 7.77 -16.50 -33.21
N ASN A 67 6.54 -16.26 -33.65
CA ASN A 67 6.21 -15.04 -34.37
C ASN A 67 6.44 -13.85 -33.42
N PHE A 68 6.70 -12.64 -33.95
CA PHE A 68 7.05 -11.48 -33.10
C PHE A 68 6.04 -11.22 -31.96
N ILE A 69 4.75 -11.49 -32.21
CA ILE A 69 3.66 -11.37 -31.24
C ILE A 69 3.70 -12.48 -30.17
N GLU A 70 4.09 -13.69 -30.53
CA GLU A 70 4.21 -14.80 -29.59
C GLU A 70 5.36 -14.53 -28.60
N ASN A 71 6.47 -13.97 -29.09
CA ASN A 71 7.58 -13.56 -28.24
C ASN A 71 7.21 -12.40 -27.30
N SER A 72 6.42 -11.44 -27.76
CA SER A 72 5.98 -10.32 -26.90
C SER A 72 5.02 -10.77 -25.81
N VAL A 73 4.01 -11.58 -26.14
CA VAL A 73 3.07 -12.14 -25.16
C VAL A 73 3.77 -13.07 -24.17
N LYS A 74 4.71 -13.89 -24.66
CA LYS A 74 5.55 -14.76 -23.81
C LYS A 74 6.40 -13.94 -22.85
N THR A 75 7.01 -12.85 -23.32
CA THR A 75 7.81 -11.95 -22.48
C THR A 75 6.95 -11.31 -21.40
N VAL A 76 5.78 -10.76 -21.75
CA VAL A 76 4.85 -10.15 -20.78
C VAL A 76 4.37 -11.15 -19.74
N ARG A 77 4.03 -12.38 -20.16
CA ARG A 77 3.61 -13.43 -19.22
C ARG A 77 4.74 -13.82 -18.28
N GLN A 78 5.96 -13.97 -18.79
CA GLN A 78 7.12 -14.32 -17.98
C GLN A 78 7.50 -13.21 -17.01
N THR A 79 7.46 -11.94 -17.43
CA THR A 79 7.74 -10.82 -16.53
C THR A 79 6.68 -10.73 -15.44
N LEU A 80 5.39 -10.85 -15.78
CA LEU A 80 4.30 -10.82 -14.81
C LEU A 80 4.38 -11.98 -13.80
N GLY A 81 4.70 -13.19 -14.28
CA GLY A 81 4.90 -14.36 -13.44
C GLY A 81 6.07 -14.20 -12.47
N ARG A 82 7.20 -13.63 -12.94
CA ARG A 82 8.35 -13.33 -12.06
C ARG A 82 7.99 -12.31 -10.99
N TYR A 83 7.27 -11.24 -11.33
CA TYR A 83 6.83 -10.26 -10.34
C TYR A 83 5.83 -10.84 -9.34
N SER A 84 4.90 -11.71 -9.77
CA SER A 84 3.97 -12.35 -8.85
C SER A 84 4.70 -13.28 -7.88
N ASP A 85 5.65 -14.07 -8.37
CA ASP A 85 6.42 -14.99 -7.55
C ASP A 85 7.29 -14.25 -6.53
N GLU A 86 7.93 -13.16 -6.95
CA GLU A 86 8.66 -12.26 -6.04
C GLU A 86 7.73 -11.66 -4.98
N PHE A 87 6.53 -11.23 -5.37
CA PHE A 87 5.56 -10.67 -4.42
C PHE A 87 5.11 -11.71 -3.38
N TYR A 88 4.82 -12.94 -3.79
CA TYR A 88 4.49 -14.03 -2.88
C TYR A 88 5.66 -14.37 -1.95
N ALA A 89 6.90 -14.31 -2.44
CA ALA A 89 8.09 -14.51 -1.62
C ALA A 89 8.22 -13.42 -0.54
N TYR A 90 8.04 -12.15 -0.89
CA TYR A 90 8.04 -11.04 0.08
C TYR A 90 6.88 -11.15 1.07
N GLU A 91 5.69 -11.53 0.61
CA GLU A 91 4.53 -11.71 1.49
C GLU A 91 4.78 -12.81 2.52
N LYS A 92 5.41 -13.92 2.12
CA LYS A 92 5.77 -15.01 3.03
C LYS A 92 6.77 -14.56 4.09
N VAL A 93 7.84 -13.87 3.68
CA VAL A 93 8.84 -13.32 4.61
C VAL A 93 8.19 -12.31 5.55
N ALA A 94 7.35 -11.41 5.03
CA ALA A 94 6.63 -10.44 5.84
C ALA A 94 5.71 -11.11 6.87
N LYS A 95 4.92 -12.11 6.47
CA LYS A 95 4.07 -12.87 7.38
C LYS A 95 4.89 -13.57 8.46
N GLN A 96 6.00 -14.20 8.08
CA GLN A 96 6.88 -14.87 9.02
C GLN A 96 7.49 -13.88 10.02
N SER A 97 8.12 -12.80 9.55
CA SER A 97 8.72 -11.79 10.43
C SER A 97 7.68 -11.11 11.32
N LEU A 98 6.45 -10.91 10.84
CA LEU A 98 5.36 -10.39 11.66
C LEU A 98 4.97 -11.36 12.77
N SER A 99 4.89 -12.66 12.47
CA SER A 99 4.57 -13.67 13.48
C SER A 99 5.66 -13.78 14.56
N GLU A 100 6.93 -13.78 14.15
CA GLU A 100 8.09 -13.79 15.06
C GLU A 100 8.14 -12.51 15.90
N SER A 101 7.91 -11.35 15.28
CA SER A 101 7.91 -10.07 15.98
C SER A 101 6.78 -9.97 16.99
N LYS A 102 5.59 -10.48 16.68
CA LYS A 102 4.45 -10.49 17.64
C LYS A 102 4.81 -11.24 18.92
N GLN A 103 5.38 -12.43 18.78
CA GLN A 103 5.83 -13.24 19.93
C GLN A 103 6.90 -12.51 20.74
N ASN A 104 7.86 -11.87 20.05
CA ASN A 104 8.91 -11.10 20.70
C ASN A 104 8.42 -9.80 21.35
N ILE A 105 7.29 -9.23 20.93
CA ILE A 105 6.76 -7.99 21.50
C ILE A 105 5.85 -8.28 22.71
N GLU A 106 5.19 -9.43 22.74
CA GLU A 106 4.24 -9.79 23.79
C GLU A 106 4.85 -9.71 25.20
N TRP A 107 6.04 -10.32 25.39
CA TRP A 107 6.73 -10.26 26.68
C TRP A 107 7.18 -8.85 27.07
N LEU A 108 7.57 -8.02 26.08
CA LEU A 108 7.96 -6.63 26.29
C LEU A 108 6.76 -5.78 26.72
N VAL A 109 5.61 -5.99 26.09
CA VAL A 109 4.36 -5.32 26.42
C VAL A 109 3.91 -5.70 27.83
N ASP A 110 4.00 -6.97 28.20
CA ASP A 110 3.66 -7.43 29.54
C ASP A 110 4.62 -6.86 30.60
N TYR A 111 5.92 -6.81 30.29
CA TYR A 111 6.93 -6.17 31.16
C TYR A 111 6.65 -4.67 31.39
N LEU A 112 6.24 -3.95 30.33
CA LEU A 112 5.87 -2.54 30.41
C LEU A 112 4.56 -2.31 31.16
N ARG A 113 3.65 -3.29 31.21
CA ARG A 113 2.38 -3.16 31.93
C ARG A 113 2.50 -3.41 33.43
N GLN A 114 3.55 -4.09 33.87
CA GLN A 114 3.79 -4.35 35.28
C GLN A 114 3.94 -3.05 36.08
N GLU A 115 3.34 -2.97 37.27
CA GLU A 115 3.19 -1.72 38.02
C GLU A 115 4.53 -1.10 38.45
N ASP A 116 5.53 -1.94 38.78
CA ASP A 116 6.80 -1.50 39.35
C ASP A 116 7.75 -0.81 38.35
N ASN A 117 7.49 -0.91 37.04
CA ASN A 117 8.40 -0.46 35.98
C ASN A 117 8.07 0.95 35.46
N MET A 118 8.09 1.96 36.32
CA MET A 118 7.72 3.34 35.94
C MET A 118 8.71 3.98 34.94
N LEU A 119 10.01 3.71 35.06
CA LEU A 119 11.03 4.29 34.19
C LEU A 119 10.93 3.77 32.74
N PRO A 120 10.80 2.44 32.49
CA PRO A 120 10.55 1.91 31.15
C PRO A 120 9.26 2.44 30.51
N LYS A 121 8.18 2.63 31.27
CA LYS A 121 6.90 3.20 30.77
C LYS A 121 7.11 4.63 30.25
N ALA A 122 7.78 5.48 31.04
CA ALA A 122 8.09 6.85 30.63
C ALA A 122 9.00 6.89 29.38
N GLY A 123 9.97 5.98 29.31
CA GLY A 123 10.84 5.81 28.14
C GLY A 123 10.05 5.43 26.89
N ALA A 124 9.16 4.44 26.98
CA ALA A 124 8.32 4.00 25.87
C ALA A 124 7.40 5.13 25.36
N ILE A 125 6.76 5.88 26.26
CA ILE A 125 5.94 7.04 25.90
C ILE A 125 6.79 8.12 25.24
N GLY A 126 7.99 8.39 25.75
CA GLY A 126 8.93 9.34 25.16
C GLY A 126 9.37 8.96 23.75
N ILE A 127 9.66 7.66 23.51
CA ILE A 127 9.98 7.15 22.18
C ILE A 127 8.77 7.28 21.24
N GLY A 128 7.56 6.97 21.72
CA GLY A 128 6.33 7.20 20.96
C GLY A 128 6.13 8.66 20.57
N ALA A 129 6.39 9.58 21.51
CA ALA A 129 6.32 11.02 21.28
C ALA A 129 7.37 11.49 20.27
N LEU A 130 8.61 11.00 20.37
CA LEU A 130 9.71 11.37 19.48
C LEU A 130 9.50 10.81 18.07
N ALA A 131 9.12 9.54 17.94
CA ALA A 131 8.69 8.96 16.68
C ALA A 131 7.58 9.83 16.08
N GLY A 132 6.63 10.25 16.92
CA GLY A 132 5.58 11.13 16.50
C GLY A 132 6.05 12.48 15.97
N LEU A 133 6.96 13.12 16.70
CA LEU A 133 7.55 14.38 16.29
C LEU A 133 8.29 14.24 14.95
N VAL A 134 9.02 13.14 14.72
CA VAL A 134 9.77 12.86 13.48
C VAL A 134 8.83 12.83 12.28
N PHE A 135 7.71 12.13 12.37
CA PHE A 135 6.72 12.15 11.29
C PHE A 135 6.05 13.53 11.11
N GLY A 136 5.89 14.30 12.19
CA GLY A 136 5.39 15.67 12.15
C GLY A 136 6.38 16.72 11.60
N LEU A 137 7.67 16.38 11.43
CA LEU A 137 8.73 17.35 11.08
C LEU A 137 8.49 18.09 9.77
N ARG A 138 7.82 17.46 8.80
CA ARG A 138 7.49 18.05 7.49
C ARG A 138 6.46 19.18 7.59
N GLY A 139 5.77 19.33 8.72
CA GLY A 139 4.71 20.31 8.96
C GLY A 139 5.12 21.54 9.79
N GLY A 140 4.17 22.45 10.00
CA GLY A 140 4.30 23.57 10.95
C GLY A 140 4.23 23.13 12.42
N PHE A 141 4.35 24.08 13.35
CA PHE A 141 4.38 23.81 14.81
C PHE A 141 3.18 22.98 15.29
N PHE A 142 1.97 23.32 14.84
CA PHE A 142 0.74 22.60 15.20
C PHE A 142 0.72 21.13 14.74
N LYS A 143 1.25 20.85 13.54
CA LYS A 143 1.34 19.46 13.04
C LYS A 143 2.35 18.65 13.85
N LYS A 144 3.45 19.28 14.27
CA LYS A 144 4.46 18.65 15.13
C LYS A 144 3.89 18.30 16.49
N THR A 145 3.15 19.21 17.12
CA THR A 145 2.56 18.96 18.45
C THR A 145 1.50 17.88 18.36
N ILE A 146 0.58 17.92 17.39
CA ILE A 146 -0.44 16.87 17.23
C ILE A 146 0.17 15.51 16.99
N TYR A 147 1.16 15.40 16.09
CA TYR A 147 1.73 14.10 15.81
C TYR A 147 2.52 13.59 17.03
N ALA A 148 3.31 14.44 17.68
CA ALA A 148 4.02 14.07 18.91
C ALA A 148 3.06 13.62 20.02
N THR A 149 1.97 14.35 20.28
CA THR A 149 0.99 13.98 21.31
C THR A 149 0.23 12.72 20.94
N THR A 150 -0.10 12.52 19.66
CA THR A 150 -0.77 11.29 19.17
C THR A 150 0.15 10.08 19.35
N GLY A 151 1.43 10.21 19.03
CA GLY A 151 2.42 9.14 19.24
C GLY A 151 2.64 8.83 20.73
N ALA A 152 2.70 9.86 21.57
CA ALA A 152 2.77 9.71 23.02
C ALA A 152 1.52 9.01 23.58
N LEU A 153 0.33 9.47 23.19
CA LEU A 153 -0.96 8.89 23.61
C LEU A 153 -1.12 7.45 23.13
N GLY A 154 -0.70 7.14 21.91
CA GLY A 154 -0.71 5.78 21.38
C GLY A 154 0.11 4.83 22.25
N MET A 155 1.35 5.21 22.59
CA MET A 155 2.19 4.39 23.48
C MET A 155 1.68 4.37 24.93
N ALA A 156 1.12 5.47 25.42
CA ALA A 156 0.51 5.52 26.75
C ALA A 156 -0.69 4.57 26.86
N ALA A 157 -1.54 4.48 25.82
CA ALA A 157 -2.67 3.56 25.79
C ALA A 157 -2.22 2.08 25.82
N VAL A 158 -1.07 1.75 25.21
CA VAL A 158 -0.49 0.40 25.26
C VAL A 158 0.06 0.07 26.66
N CYS A 159 0.73 1.04 27.31
CA CYS A 159 1.31 0.88 28.65
C CYS A 159 0.26 0.89 29.78
N TYR A 160 -0.85 1.62 29.60
CA TYR A 160 -1.91 1.82 30.61
C TYR A 160 -3.31 1.46 30.07
N PRO A 161 -3.58 0.18 29.76
CA PRO A 161 -4.82 -0.22 29.09
C PRO A 161 -6.07 -0.07 29.98
N LYS A 162 -5.93 -0.26 31.31
CA LYS A 162 -7.06 -0.16 32.26
C LYS A 162 -7.49 1.30 32.43
N GLU A 163 -6.51 2.19 32.56
CA GLU A 163 -6.72 3.63 32.67
C GLU A 163 -7.30 4.16 31.37
N ALA A 164 -6.74 3.78 30.21
CA ALA A 164 -7.25 4.17 28.90
C ALA A 164 -8.72 3.78 28.69
N ALA A 165 -9.14 2.60 29.15
CA ALA A 165 -10.54 2.17 29.08
C ALA A 165 -11.46 3.05 29.96
N LYS A 166 -11.03 3.42 31.18
CA LYS A 166 -11.81 4.30 32.06
C LYS A 166 -11.91 5.72 31.51
N TYR A 167 -10.79 6.30 31.10
CA TYR A 167 -10.74 7.67 30.58
C TYR A 167 -11.44 7.82 29.22
N SER A 168 -11.43 6.79 28.37
CA SER A 168 -12.16 6.85 27.10
C SER A 168 -13.67 6.94 27.32
N GLN A 169 -14.23 6.19 28.27
CA GLN A 169 -15.66 6.26 28.61
C GLN A 169 -16.04 7.61 29.21
N LEU A 170 -15.27 8.09 30.19
CA LEU A 170 -15.48 9.41 30.79
C LEU A 170 -15.38 10.52 29.75
N GLY A 171 -14.36 10.46 28.89
CA GLY A 171 -14.16 11.43 27.81
C GLY A 171 -15.32 11.48 26.82
N VAL A 172 -15.96 10.35 26.51
CA VAL A 172 -17.15 10.32 25.65
C VAL A 172 -18.35 10.99 26.32
N VAL A 173 -18.57 10.76 27.62
CA VAL A 173 -19.70 11.37 28.35
C VAL A 173 -19.50 12.88 28.49
N GLU A 174 -18.29 13.32 28.81
CA GLU A 174 -17.98 14.74 28.96
C GLU A 174 -17.96 15.48 27.62
N SER A 175 -17.32 14.91 26.59
CA SER A 175 -17.30 15.50 25.25
C SER A 175 -18.70 15.70 24.69
N LYS A 176 -19.62 14.76 24.92
CA LYS A 176 -21.04 14.93 24.56
C LYS A 176 -21.62 16.22 25.16
N LYS A 177 -21.42 16.45 26.46
CA LYS A 177 -21.93 17.66 27.15
C LYS A 177 -21.34 18.93 26.55
N TYR A 178 -20.03 18.98 26.37
CA TYR A 178 -19.35 20.14 25.79
C TYR A 178 -19.78 20.40 24.35
N LEU A 179 -19.98 19.34 23.57
CA LEU A 179 -20.47 19.46 22.20
C LEU A 179 -21.91 19.96 22.16
N THR A 180 -22.78 19.52 23.08
CA THR A 180 -24.15 20.04 23.18
C THR A 180 -24.14 21.53 23.51
N ILE A 181 -23.29 21.94 24.46
CA ILE A 181 -23.15 23.35 24.84
C ILE A 181 -22.66 24.17 23.64
N ALA A 182 -21.62 23.70 22.93
CA ALA A 182 -21.09 24.38 21.76
C ALA A 182 -22.10 24.47 20.62
N TYR A 183 -22.86 23.40 20.40
CA TYR A 183 -23.94 23.35 19.41
C TYR A 183 -25.04 24.36 19.76
N ASN A 184 -25.55 24.33 21.00
CA ASN A 184 -26.55 25.28 21.48
C ASN A 184 -26.05 26.74 21.39
N PHE A 185 -24.76 26.98 21.64
CA PHE A 185 -24.16 28.30 21.50
C PHE A 185 -24.09 28.76 20.03
N ALA A 186 -23.71 27.87 19.10
CA ALA A 186 -23.67 28.18 17.68
C ALA A 186 -25.05 28.51 17.09
N TYR A 187 -26.12 27.88 17.61
CA TYR A 187 -27.51 28.14 17.22
C TYR A 187 -28.19 29.28 18.00
N GLY A 188 -27.50 29.90 18.97
CA GLY A 188 -28.00 31.09 19.67
C GLY A 188 -29.15 30.84 20.66
N VAL A 189 -29.30 29.61 21.16
CA VAL A 189 -30.36 29.23 22.11
C VAL A 189 -30.12 29.92 23.46
N LYS A 190 -31.16 30.59 23.99
CA LYS A 190 -31.11 31.26 25.30
C LYS A 190 -31.28 30.22 26.42
N LYS A 191 -30.79 30.52 27.63
CA LYS A 191 -30.79 29.61 28.80
C LYS A 191 -32.16 29.00 29.17
N ASP A 192 -33.26 29.55 28.68
CA ASP A 192 -34.64 29.22 29.09
C ASP A 192 -35.40 28.31 28.10
N GLU A 193 -34.80 27.91 26.97
CA GLU A 193 -35.39 26.95 26.01
C GLU A 193 -34.81 25.54 26.20
N PRO A 194 -35.57 24.47 25.91
CA PRO A 194 -35.08 23.10 26.05
C PRO A 194 -33.84 22.89 25.16
N PRO A 195 -32.75 22.31 25.69
CA PRO A 195 -31.52 22.13 24.93
C PRO A 195 -31.81 21.29 23.68
N LEU A 196 -31.37 21.74 22.50
CA LEU A 196 -31.48 20.92 21.30
C LEU A 196 -30.69 19.63 21.52
N GLU A 197 -31.34 18.50 21.25
CA GLU A 197 -30.68 17.22 21.24
C GLU A 197 -29.67 17.21 20.09
N LEU A 198 -28.39 16.96 20.40
CA LEU A 198 -27.36 16.76 19.39
C LEU A 198 -27.86 15.70 18.38
N PRO A 199 -27.66 15.90 17.06
CA PRO A 199 -27.81 14.79 16.12
C PRO A 199 -27.00 13.61 16.64
N THR A 200 -27.61 12.41 16.64
CA THR A 200 -27.04 11.22 17.27
C THR A 200 -25.60 11.04 16.83
N LEU A 201 -24.65 11.31 17.73
CA LEU A 201 -23.25 11.09 17.44
C LEU A 201 -23.07 9.62 17.04
N PRO A 202 -22.24 9.34 16.01
CA PRO A 202 -21.93 7.98 15.66
C PRO A 202 -21.44 7.25 16.92
N LYS A 203 -21.97 6.04 17.13
CA LYS A 203 -21.55 5.19 18.24
C LYS A 203 -20.03 5.10 18.20
N VAL A 204 -19.39 5.30 19.36
CA VAL A 204 -17.94 5.20 19.47
C VAL A 204 -17.55 3.82 18.95
N PRO A 205 -16.73 3.75 17.89
CA PRO A 205 -16.38 2.47 17.30
C PRO A 205 -15.61 1.66 18.32
N SER A 206 -16.03 0.41 18.50
CA SER A 206 -15.40 -0.50 19.46
C SER A 206 -14.09 -1.08 18.92
N SER A 207 -13.91 -1.01 17.60
CA SER A 207 -12.75 -1.50 16.88
C SER A 207 -12.22 -0.47 15.87
N LEU A 208 -10.95 -0.61 15.50
CA LEU A 208 -10.33 0.26 14.50
C LEU A 208 -10.94 0.11 13.10
N SER A 209 -11.45 -1.08 12.74
CA SER A 209 -12.16 -1.30 11.48
C SER A 209 -13.49 -0.56 11.46
N GLU A 210 -14.29 -0.66 12.52
CA GLU A 210 -15.52 0.12 12.66
C GLU A 210 -15.24 1.62 12.64
N ALA A 211 -14.12 2.05 13.23
CA ALA A 211 -13.71 3.44 13.21
C ALA A 211 -13.37 3.91 11.80
N TRP A 212 -12.61 3.12 11.06
CA TRP A 212 -12.26 3.43 9.68
C TRP A 212 -13.49 3.44 8.77
N ASP A 213 -14.39 2.47 8.93
CA ASP A 213 -15.65 2.41 8.18
C ASP A 213 -16.57 3.58 8.52
N SER A 214 -16.62 4.00 9.79
CA SER A 214 -17.36 5.20 10.21
C SER A 214 -16.78 6.48 9.60
N VAL A 215 -15.45 6.60 9.54
CA VAL A 215 -14.78 7.74 8.90
C VAL A 215 -15.00 7.71 7.39
N LYS A 216 -14.89 6.55 6.75
CA LYS A 216 -15.13 6.39 5.32
C LYS A 216 -16.56 6.74 4.95
N THR A 217 -17.55 6.21 5.69
CA THR A 217 -18.97 6.51 5.46
C THR A 217 -19.28 7.98 5.68
N THR A 218 -18.76 8.60 6.75
CA THR A 218 -18.93 10.04 7.00
C THR A 218 -18.26 10.91 5.92
N ALA A 219 -17.06 10.54 5.48
CA ALA A 219 -16.39 11.25 4.40
C ALA A 219 -17.17 11.10 3.08
N SER A 220 -17.66 9.91 2.76
CA SER A 220 -18.48 9.65 1.59
C SER A 220 -19.82 10.40 1.64
N SER A 221 -20.47 10.51 2.80
CA SER A 221 -21.71 11.27 2.94
C SER A 221 -21.48 12.78 2.75
N LEU A 222 -20.40 13.33 3.30
CA LEU A 222 -20.04 14.74 3.10
C LEU A 222 -19.68 15.08 1.65
N ILE A 223 -19.10 14.13 0.91
CA ILE A 223 -18.79 14.27 -0.52
C ILE A 223 -20.07 14.19 -1.36
N SER A 224 -21.06 13.39 -0.94
CA SER A 224 -22.33 13.24 -1.65
C SER A 224 -23.28 14.43 -1.46
N ASP A 225 -23.15 15.20 -0.38
CA ASP A 225 -24.04 16.31 -0.04
C ASP A 225 -23.61 17.67 -0.64
N GLN A 226 -22.61 17.67 -1.53
CA GLN A 226 -22.29 18.85 -2.34
C GLN A 226 -23.41 19.09 -3.37
N PRO A 227 -24.00 20.30 -3.45
CA PRO A 227 -25.12 20.55 -4.34
C PRO A 227 -24.69 20.39 -5.80
N LYS A 228 -25.42 19.55 -6.55
CA LYS A 228 -25.43 19.60 -8.01
C LYS A 228 -25.77 21.03 -8.41
N VAL A 229 -24.81 21.73 -9.01
CA VAL A 229 -25.06 22.96 -9.76
C VAL A 229 -26.06 22.59 -10.85
N GLU A 230 -27.31 23.03 -10.71
CA GLU A 230 -28.31 22.97 -11.77
C GLU A 230 -27.82 23.85 -12.93
N GLU A 231 -27.42 23.19 -14.01
CA GLU A 231 -27.12 23.82 -15.29
C GLU A 231 -28.45 24.28 -15.91
N VAL A 232 -28.79 25.54 -15.70
CA VAL A 232 -29.93 26.20 -16.37
C VAL A 232 -29.61 26.27 -17.87
N LYS A 233 -30.16 25.31 -18.61
CA LYS A 233 -30.14 25.27 -20.08
C LYS A 233 -31.08 26.32 -20.63
N ASN A 234 -30.57 27.52 -20.92
CA ASN A 234 -31.26 28.49 -21.75
C ASN A 234 -31.24 28.00 -23.21
N THR A 235 -32.34 27.41 -23.65
CA THR A 235 -32.64 27.21 -25.08
C THR A 235 -33.28 28.48 -25.63
N ALA A 236 -32.67 29.05 -26.66
CA ALA A 236 -33.23 30.09 -27.52
C ALA A 236 -34.43 29.56 -28.32
N SER A 237 -35.49 30.35 -28.42
CA SER A 237 -36.61 30.43 -29.40
C SER A 237 -37.57 31.47 -28.79
N ASP A 238 -37.92 32.64 -29.33
CA ASP A 238 -37.91 33.26 -30.66
C ASP A 238 -37.36 34.70 -30.59
#